data_AF-A0A3B0Y9U6-F1
#
_entry.id   AF-A0A3B0Y9U6-F1
#
_cell.length_a   1.000
_cell.length_b   1.000
_cell.length_c   1.000
_cell.angle_alpha   90.00
_cell.angle_beta   90.00
_cell.angle_gamma   90.00
#
_symmetry.space_group_name_H-M   'P 1'
#
loop_
_entity.id
_entity.type
_entity.pdbx_description
1 polymer ?
#
loop_
_entity_poly.entity_id
_entity_poly.type
_entity_poly.pdbx_seq_one_letter_code
_entity_poly.pdbx_strand_id
1 'polypeptide(L)' 'MQTTLHGTTILSVRRNNEVVIGGDGQVSLGNTVMKGNAVKVRRLYKDKVLVGFAGATADAF' A
#
# COMPACT_ATOMS: atom_id res chain seq x y z
N MET A 1 -20.77 0.01 17.72
CA MET A 1 -20.06 0.80 16.70
C MET A 1 -19.06 -0.13 16.03
N GLN A 2 -19.16 -0.32 14.72
CA GLN A 2 -18.27 -1.25 14.01
C GLN A 2 -16.92 -0.57 13.76
N THR A 3 -15.85 -1.10 14.32
CA THR A 3 -14.49 -0.57 14.12
C THR A 3 -13.94 -1.09 12.81
N THR A 4 -13.97 -0.26 11.76
CA THR A 4 -13.47 -0.62 10.42
C THR A 4 -11.97 -0.38 10.33
N LEU A 5 -11.23 -1.33 9.78
CA LEU A 5 -9.82 -1.17 9.46
C LEU A 5 -9.66 -0.64 8.03
N HIS A 6 -8.91 0.46 7.90
CA HIS A 6 -8.57 1.07 6.63
C HIS A 6 -7.07 0.90 6.39
N GLY A 7 -6.72 0.25 5.28
CA GLY A 7 -5.34 0.07 4.87
C GLY A 7 -4.88 1.12 3.86
N THR A 8 -3.59 1.04 3.52
CA THR A 8 -2.89 1.92 2.57
C THR A 8 -3.55 2.00 1.19
N THR A 9 -3.55 3.20 0.61
CA THR A 9 -3.86 3.45 -0.80
C THR A 9 -2.63 3.19 -1.66
N ILE A 10 -2.82 2.51 -2.79
CA ILE A 10 -1.77 2.26 -3.79
C ILE A 10 -2.17 2.93 -5.11
N LEU A 11 -1.25 3.68 -5.70
CA LEU A 11 -1.41 4.30 -7.01
C LEU A 11 -0.33 3.83 -7.97
N SER A 12 -0.67 3.76 -9.26
CA SER A 12 0.26 3.50 -10.35
C SER A 12 0.14 4.60 -11.40
N VAL A 13 1.27 5.13 -11.83
CA VAL A 13 1.36 6.14 -12.89
C VAL A 13 2.24 5.59 -14.00
N ARG A 14 1.75 5.67 -15.23
CA ARG A 14 2.51 5.32 -16.43
C ARG A 14 2.73 6.57 -17.28
N ARG A 15 3.97 6.80 -17.69
CA ARG A 15 4.35 7.81 -18.68
C ARG A 15 5.28 7.16 -19.69
N ASN A 16 4.86 7.12 -20.95
CA ASN A 16 5.58 6.42 -22.01
C ASN A 16 5.89 4.96 -21.60
N ASN A 17 7.17 4.59 -21.62
CA ASN A 17 7.66 3.26 -21.28
C ASN A 17 8.03 3.10 -19.80
N GLU A 18 7.74 4.10 -18.97
CA GLU A 18 8.06 4.10 -17.54
C GLU A 18 6.79 3.97 -16.69
N VAL A 19 6.91 3.22 -15.60
CA VAL A 19 5.84 3.01 -14.62
C VAL A 19 6.39 3.25 -13.22
N VAL A 20 5.63 3.97 -12.40
CA VAL A 20 5.91 4.21 -10.99
C VAL A 20 4.71 3.71 -10.17
N ILE A 21 4.99 3.05 -9.04
CA ILE A 21 3.99 2.70 -8.03
C ILE A 21 4.35 3.40 -6.73
N GLY A 22 3.35 3.99 -6.07
CA GLY A 22 3.48 4.63 -4.77
C GLY A 22 2.30 4.29 -3.86
N GLY A 23 2.50 4.46 -2.55
CA GLY A 23 1.43 4.33 -1.57
C GLY A 23 1.57 5.33 -0.43
N ASP A 24 0.46 5.63 0.23
CA ASP A 24 0.40 6.62 1.34
C ASP A 24 1.00 6.10 2.66
N GLY A 25 1.00 4.78 2.86
CA GLY A 25 1.57 4.10 4.03
C GLY A 25 0.74 4.21 5.31
N GLN A 26 -0.47 4.77 5.23
CA GLN A 26 -1.34 4.92 6.41
C GLN A 26 -2.16 3.64 6.67
N VAL A 27 -2.32 3.32 7.95
CA VAL A 27 -3.21 2.28 8.47
C VAL A 27 -4.01 2.87 9.62
N SER A 28 -5.34 2.77 9.55
CA SER A 28 -6.24 3.32 10.55
C SER A 28 -7.23 2.27 11.05
N LEU A 29 -7.59 2.38 12.34
CA LEU A 29 -8.67 1.62 12.95
C LEU A 29 -9.70 2.61 13.51
N GLY A 30 -10.86 2.69 12.84
CA GLY A 30 -11.80 3.79 13.05
C GLY A 30 -11.09 5.14 12.82
N ASN A 31 -11.18 6.05 13.78
CA ASN A 31 -10.59 7.39 13.69
C ASN A 31 -9.12 7.46 14.15
N THR A 32 -8.51 6.34 14.53
CA THR A 32 -7.13 6.32 15.05
C THR A 32 -6.17 5.84 13.97
N VAL A 33 -5.10 6.60 13.72
CA VAL A 33 -3.97 6.15 12.89
C VAL A 33 -3.10 5.22 13.72
N MET A 34 -2.98 3.96 13.29
CA MET A 34 -2.15 2.95 13.95
C MET A 34 -0.72 2.95 13.43
N LYS A 35 -0.52 3.24 12.14
CA LYS A 35 0.79 3.25 11.48
C LYS A 35 0.77 4.23 10.31
N GLY A 36 1.80 5.07 10.20
CA GLY A 36 1.91 6.09 9.14
C GLY A 36 2.96 5.78 8.06
N ASN A 37 3.69 4.66 8.19
CA ASN A 37 4.85 4.33 7.36
C ASN A 37 4.83 2.87 6.88
N ALA A 38 3.65 2.31 6.60
CA ALA A 38 3.55 0.98 6.01
C ALA A 38 4.16 0.96 4.60
N VAL A 39 5.16 0.08 4.38
CA VAL A 39 5.79 -0.09 3.06
C VAL A 39 5.15 -1.28 2.36
N LYS A 40 4.24 -1.00 1.43
CA LYS A 40 3.49 -2.02 0.67
C LYS A 40 3.81 -2.08 -0.80
N VAL A 41 4.80 -1.33 -1.26
CA VAL A 41 5.37 -1.46 -2.59
C VAL A 41 6.56 -2.41 -2.51
N ARG A 42 6.55 -3.47 -3.31
CA ARG A 42 7.58 -4.50 -3.31
C ARG A 42 8.03 -4.81 -4.73
N ARG A 43 9.29 -5.20 -4.83
CA ARG A 43 9.85 -5.80 -6.04
C ARG A 43 9.83 -7.32 -5.92
N LEU A 44 9.38 -7.98 -6.98
CA LEU A 44 9.30 -9.44 -7.09
C LEU A 44 10.07 -9.90 -8.34
N TYR A 45 10.23 -11.22 -8.46
CA TYR A 45 10.85 -11.88 -9.61
C TYR A 45 12.18 -11.22 -10.02
N LYS A 46 13.18 -11.30 -9.12
CA LYS A 46 14.53 -10.73 -9.33
C LYS A 46 14.47 -9.25 -9.75
N ASP A 47 13.66 -8.48 -9.03
CA ASP A 47 13.44 -7.04 -9.24
C ASP A 47 12.82 -6.62 -10.58
N LYS A 48 12.30 -7.57 -11.36
CA LYS A 48 11.68 -7.30 -12.67
C LYS A 48 10.20 -6.97 -12.61
N VAL A 49 9.54 -7.23 -11.47
CA VAL A 49 8.10 -6.98 -11.29
C VAL A 49 7.89 -6.05 -10.10
N LEU A 50 7.16 -4.96 -10.30
CA LEU A 50 6.76 -4.03 -9.24
C LEU A 50 5.30 -4.31 -8.85
N VAL A 51 5.04 -4.46 -7.55
CA VAL A 51 3.70 -4.74 -7.01
C VAL A 51 3.41 -3.79 -5.85
N GLY A 52 2.18 -3.32 -5.75
CA GLY A 52 1.66 -2.64 -4.56
C GLY A 52 0.45 -3.39 -3.99
N PHE A 53 0.40 -3.54 -2.68
CA PHE A 53 -0.69 -4.23 -1.99
C PHE A 53 -1.58 -3.24 -1.23
N ALA A 54 -2.89 -3.32 -1.43
CA ALA A 54 -3.88 -2.50 -0.70
C ALA A 54 -4.71 -3.36 0.25
N GLY A 55 -5.30 -2.73 1.26
CA GLY A 55 -6.23 -3.37 2.20
C GLY A 55 -5.59 -3.90 3.49
N ALA A 56 -6.48 -4.34 4.39
CA ALA A 56 -6.21 -4.74 5.77
C ALA A 56 -5.19 -5.90 5.89
N THR A 57 -5.41 -6.96 5.13
CA THR A 57 -4.56 -8.16 5.17
C THR A 57 -3.15 -7.87 4.67
N ALA A 58 -3.00 -6.91 3.76
CA ALA A 58 -1.70 -6.52 3.23
C ALA A 58 -0.81 -5.76 4.24
N ASP A 59 -1.36 -5.27 5.36
CA ASP A 59 -0.58 -4.68 6.45
C ASP A 59 0.10 -5.72 7.35
N ALA A 60 -0.31 -6.99 7.27
CA ALA A 60 0.21 -8.07 8.09
C ALA A 60 1.51 -8.70 7.54
N PHE A 61 1.97 -8.28 6.35
CA PHE A 61 3.10 -8.86 5.62
C PHE A 61 4.20 -7.87 5.30
#